data_AF-E2CRI7-F1
#
_entry.id   AF-E2CRI7-F1
#
_cell.length_a   1.000
_cell.length_b   1.000
_cell.length_c   1.000
_cell.angle_alpha   90.00
_cell.angle_beta   90.00
_cell.angle_gamma   90.00
#
_symmetry.space_group_name_H-M   'P 1'
#
loop_
_entity.id
_entity.type
_entity.pdbx_description
1 polymer ?
#
loop_
_entity_poly.entity_id
_entity_poly.type
_entity_poly.pdbx_seq_one_letter_code
_entity_poly.pdbx_strand_id
1 'polypeptide(L)'
;MHLAVNHFRGSSRKPTSAELAEVQRLKWFIAAKDEQERKEKQEERAEKTDLDLATAVEMTIATEVQIEAFHEKLDKYDEATVRALMENERALEIVQAKMDELLSRAHRLEDGRRVFKTEDGQRVFDEFGTELDRDIIDPNTIDDNAPTWESYQPLLLEKERLGAEREALAIYQGKLDDARERSSQEGFTVEELESLEAELEPDMPPSAAQFLPADMQPAATPTIKSDYEAVAPKVADLAPQAGMSQAATFTPMN
;
A
#
# COMPACT_ATOMS: atom_id res chain seq x y z
N MET A 1 -84.40 -15.40 -29.47
CA MET A 1 -83.06 -15.92 -29.81
C MET A 1 -82.84 -17.21 -29.03
N HIS A 2 -82.97 -18.35 -29.69
CA HIS A 2 -82.68 -19.68 -29.12
C HIS A 2 -81.22 -20.03 -29.45
N LEU A 3 -80.39 -20.26 -28.42
CA LEU A 3 -79.06 -20.85 -28.60
C LEU A 3 -79.12 -22.31 -28.16
N ALA A 4 -78.81 -23.18 -29.12
CA ALA A 4 -78.89 -24.62 -29.04
C ALA A 4 -77.88 -25.19 -28.05
N VAL A 5 -78.37 -25.95 -27.07
CA VAL A 5 -77.57 -26.83 -26.22
C VAL A 5 -77.25 -28.08 -27.06
N ASN A 6 -76.05 -28.15 -27.60
CA ASN A 6 -75.56 -29.33 -28.30
C ASN A 6 -75.30 -30.46 -27.29
N HIS A 7 -76.15 -31.48 -27.33
CA HIS A 7 -75.96 -32.74 -26.61
C HIS A 7 -74.70 -33.46 -27.13
N PHE A 8 -73.57 -33.30 -26.44
CA PHE A 8 -72.41 -34.16 -26.62
C PHE A 8 -72.68 -35.52 -25.94
N ARG A 9 -73.27 -36.46 -26.68
CA ARG A 9 -73.31 -37.88 -26.31
C ARG A 9 -71.90 -38.47 -26.50
N GLY A 10 -71.03 -38.27 -25.52
CA GLY A 10 -69.77 -38.99 -25.40
C GLY A 10 -70.01 -40.36 -24.77
N SER A 11 -69.78 -41.43 -25.55
CA SER A 11 -69.76 -42.82 -25.07
C SER A 11 -68.91 -42.95 -23.81
N SER A 12 -69.54 -43.30 -22.69
CA SER A 12 -68.88 -43.63 -21.43
C SER A 12 -68.20 -45.00 -21.56
N ARG A 13 -67.07 -45.06 -22.27
CA ARG A 13 -66.17 -46.21 -22.17
C ARG A 13 -65.61 -46.20 -20.75
N LYS A 14 -65.84 -47.29 -20.01
CA LYS A 14 -65.22 -47.47 -18.69
C LYS A 14 -63.71 -47.45 -18.90
N PRO A 15 -62.97 -46.61 -18.16
CA PRO A 15 -61.53 -46.56 -18.29
C PRO A 15 -60.97 -47.95 -17.99
N THR A 16 -60.09 -48.42 -18.86
CA THR A 16 -59.39 -49.68 -18.68
C THR A 16 -58.49 -49.59 -17.45
N SER A 17 -58.18 -50.74 -16.83
CA SER A 17 -57.28 -50.81 -15.67
C SER A 17 -55.95 -50.06 -15.88
N ALA A 18 -55.45 -50.08 -17.12
CA ALA A 18 -54.24 -49.34 -17.53
C ALA A 18 -54.42 -47.81 -17.49
N GLU A 19 -55.55 -47.28 -17.99
CA GLU A 19 -55.85 -45.83 -17.98
C GLU A 19 -56.03 -45.30 -16.54
N LEU A 20 -56.62 -46.11 -15.64
CA LEU A 20 -56.73 -45.73 -14.22
C LEU A 20 -55.36 -45.69 -13.53
N ALA A 21 -54.47 -46.62 -13.85
CA ALA A 21 -53.11 -46.62 -13.33
C ALA A 21 -52.30 -45.41 -13.83
N GLU A 22 -52.52 -45.00 -15.09
CA GLU A 22 -51.86 -43.85 -15.70
C GLU A 22 -52.33 -42.52 -15.09
N VAL A 23 -53.65 -42.37 -14.86
CA VAL A 23 -54.21 -41.21 -14.16
C VAL A 23 -53.72 -41.13 -12.71
N GLN A 24 -53.56 -42.27 -12.02
CA GLN A 24 -53.00 -42.29 -10.67
C GLN A 24 -51.52 -41.89 -10.65
N ARG A 25 -50.71 -42.34 -11.63
CA ARG A 25 -49.31 -41.92 -11.79
C ARG A 25 -49.20 -40.42 -12.07
N LEU A 26 -50.05 -39.89 -12.94
CA LEU A 26 -50.05 -38.46 -13.27
C LEU A 26 -50.42 -37.60 -12.05
N LYS A 27 -51.42 -38.02 -11.28
CA LYS A 27 -51.80 -37.34 -10.02
C LYS A 27 -50.67 -37.37 -8.99
N TRP A 28 -49.96 -38.49 -8.86
CA TRP A 28 -48.83 -38.59 -7.95
C TRP A 28 -47.66 -37.71 -8.38
N PHE A 29 -47.38 -37.63 -9.68
CA PHE A 29 -46.33 -36.76 -10.22
C PHE A 29 -46.62 -35.27 -9.99
N ILE A 30 -47.88 -34.84 -10.20
CA ILE A 30 -48.31 -33.46 -9.91
C ILE A 30 -48.19 -33.16 -8.41
N ALA A 31 -48.68 -34.05 -7.55
CA ALA A 31 -48.60 -33.88 -6.10
C ALA A 31 -47.14 -33.86 -5.60
N ALA A 32 -46.27 -34.71 -6.16
CA ALA A 32 -44.85 -34.74 -5.82
C ALA A 32 -44.13 -33.45 -6.25
N LYS A 33 -44.49 -32.90 -7.42
CA LYS A 33 -43.93 -31.63 -7.90
C LYS A 33 -44.39 -30.45 -7.05
N ASP A 34 -45.69 -30.37 -6.72
CA ASP A 34 -46.24 -29.34 -5.86
C ASP A 34 -45.64 -29.40 -4.44
N GLU A 35 -45.41 -30.59 -3.89
CA GLU A 35 -44.77 -30.75 -2.57
C GLU A 35 -43.30 -30.33 -2.61
N GLN A 36 -42.56 -30.66 -3.68
CA GLN A 36 -41.18 -30.20 -3.85
C GLN A 36 -41.12 -28.68 -3.97
N GLU A 37 -41.99 -28.06 -4.77
CA GLU A 37 -42.03 -26.60 -4.95
C GLU A 37 -42.43 -25.90 -3.64
N ARG A 38 -43.30 -26.51 -2.83
CA ARG A 38 -43.66 -26.00 -1.51
C ARG A 38 -42.50 -26.10 -0.51
N LYS A 39 -41.71 -27.17 -0.59
CA LYS A 39 -40.54 -27.40 0.26
C LYS A 39 -39.41 -26.43 -0.10
N GLU A 40 -39.08 -26.29 -1.38
CA GLU A 40 -38.10 -25.30 -1.88
C GLU A 40 -38.48 -23.88 -1.46
N LYS A 41 -39.76 -23.51 -1.59
CA LYS A 41 -40.25 -22.19 -1.18
C LYS A 41 -40.26 -21.96 0.34
N GLN A 42 -40.33 -23.03 1.12
CA GLN A 42 -40.19 -22.95 2.58
C GLN A 42 -38.71 -22.82 2.99
N GLU A 43 -37.81 -23.56 2.34
CA GLU A 43 -36.36 -23.46 2.53
C GLU A 43 -35.85 -22.07 2.13
N GLU A 44 -36.25 -21.55 0.96
CA GLU A 44 -35.88 -20.21 0.50
C GLU A 44 -36.39 -19.09 1.43
N ARG A 45 -37.57 -19.27 2.03
CA ARG A 45 -38.09 -18.33 3.05
C ARG A 45 -37.35 -18.44 4.37
N ALA A 46 -36.99 -19.64 4.81
CA ALA A 46 -36.22 -19.85 6.03
C ALA A 46 -34.82 -19.25 5.89
N GLU A 47 -34.12 -19.52 4.79
CA GLU A 47 -32.80 -18.94 4.49
C GLU A 47 -32.85 -17.42 4.44
N LYS A 48 -33.87 -16.83 3.81
CA LYS A 48 -34.01 -15.38 3.75
C LYS A 48 -34.27 -14.76 5.13
N THR A 49 -35.03 -15.43 5.98
CA THR A 49 -35.34 -14.93 7.33
C THR A 49 -34.12 -15.04 8.25
N ASP A 50 -33.35 -16.12 8.14
CA ASP A 50 -32.12 -16.31 8.90
C ASP A 50 -31.02 -15.33 8.44
N LEU A 51 -30.92 -15.04 7.13
CA LEU A 51 -30.00 -14.04 6.61
C LEU A 51 -30.37 -12.62 7.10
N ASP A 52 -31.66 -12.25 7.04
CA ASP A 52 -32.13 -10.93 7.52
C ASP A 52 -31.93 -10.77 9.04
N LEU A 53 -32.09 -11.85 9.83
CA LEU A 53 -31.88 -11.82 11.28
C LEU A 53 -30.39 -11.78 11.65
N ALA A 54 -29.53 -12.49 10.94
CA ALA A 54 -28.08 -12.43 11.14
C ALA A 54 -27.55 -11.01 10.84
N THR A 55 -28.02 -10.40 9.75
CA THR A 55 -27.61 -9.04 9.36
C THR A 55 -28.08 -7.97 10.37
N ALA A 56 -29.23 -8.18 11.03
CA ALA A 56 -29.76 -7.25 12.02
C ALA A 56 -29.09 -7.34 13.41
N VAL A 57 -28.44 -8.45 13.73
CA VAL A 57 -27.74 -8.66 15.02
C VAL A 57 -26.31 -8.11 14.99
N GLU A 58 -25.70 -7.98 13.81
CA GLU A 58 -24.31 -7.54 13.64
C GLU A 58 -24.14 -6.00 13.73
N MET A 59 -25.19 -5.23 13.41
CA MET A 59 -25.15 -3.76 13.44
C MET A 59 -25.47 -3.17 14.82
N THR A 60 -24.63 -3.46 15.82
CA THR A 60 -24.72 -2.78 17.11
C THR A 60 -24.18 -1.36 16.98
N ILE A 61 -25.05 -0.35 17.16
CA ILE A 61 -24.66 1.07 17.16
C ILE A 61 -23.65 1.30 18.29
N ALA A 62 -22.54 1.98 17.96
CA ALA A 62 -21.54 2.37 18.94
C ALA A 62 -22.15 3.32 19.98
N THR A 63 -21.86 3.07 21.25
CA THR A 63 -22.31 3.95 22.33
C THR A 63 -21.55 5.28 22.29
N GLU A 64 -22.16 6.35 22.79
CA GLU A 64 -21.52 7.67 22.90
C GLU A 64 -20.20 7.60 23.66
N VAL A 65 -20.11 6.76 24.70
CA VAL A 65 -18.89 6.53 25.48
C VAL A 65 -17.78 5.88 24.64
N GLN A 66 -18.12 4.94 23.74
CA GLN A 66 -17.14 4.33 22.85
C GLN A 66 -16.63 5.32 21.80
N ILE A 67 -17.53 6.14 21.24
CA ILE A 67 -17.17 7.18 20.28
C ILE A 67 -16.27 8.23 20.94
N GLU A 68 -16.59 8.67 22.16
CA GLU A 68 -15.77 9.62 22.91
C GLU A 68 -14.37 9.04 23.22
N ALA A 69 -14.28 7.78 23.67
CA ALA A 69 -13.00 7.12 23.89
C ALA A 69 -12.17 6.99 22.60
N PHE A 70 -12.82 6.72 21.46
CA PHE A 70 -12.17 6.70 20.16
C PHE A 70 -11.67 8.10 19.76
N HIS A 71 -12.45 9.16 19.98
CA HIS A 71 -12.03 10.54 19.73
C HIS A 71 -10.83 10.95 20.59
N GLU A 72 -10.79 10.57 21.87
CA GLU A 72 -9.61 10.78 22.72
C GLU A 72 -8.36 10.05 22.16
N LYS A 73 -8.53 8.87 21.56
CA LYS A 73 -7.45 8.13 20.89
C LYS A 73 -6.98 8.88 19.64
N LEU A 74 -7.91 9.36 18.80
CA LEU A 74 -7.59 10.18 17.63
C LEU A 74 -6.85 11.47 18.00
N ASP A 75 -7.22 12.13 19.10
CA ASP A 75 -6.56 13.35 19.56
C ASP A 75 -5.09 13.09 19.94
N LYS A 76 -4.80 11.93 20.56
CA LYS A 76 -3.43 11.51 20.86
C LYS A 76 -2.63 11.21 19.59
N TYR A 77 -3.27 10.59 18.60
CA TYR A 77 -2.64 10.30 17.32
C TYR A 77 -2.33 11.59 16.54
N ASP A 78 -3.25 12.55 16.55
CA ASP A 78 -3.07 13.86 15.94
C ASP A 78 -1.95 14.65 16.65
N GLU A 79 -1.94 14.70 17.99
CA GLU A 79 -0.86 15.34 18.75
C GLU A 79 0.51 14.74 18.41
N ALA A 80 0.60 13.41 18.36
CA ALA A 80 1.84 12.71 18.00
C ALA A 80 2.28 13.03 16.56
N THR A 81 1.34 13.07 15.62
CA THR A 81 1.58 13.38 14.20
C THR A 81 2.05 14.83 14.03
N VAL A 82 1.42 15.79 14.71
CA VAL A 82 1.83 17.21 14.69
C VAL A 82 3.24 17.37 15.25
N ARG A 83 3.56 16.71 16.38
CA ARG A 83 4.93 16.73 16.94
C ARG A 83 5.94 16.15 15.97
N ALA A 84 5.62 15.05 15.29
CA ALA A 84 6.47 14.46 14.27
C ALA A 84 6.70 15.39 13.08
N LEU A 85 5.65 16.04 12.57
CA LEU A 85 5.75 17.04 11.50
C LEU A 85 6.65 18.21 11.89
N MET A 86 6.54 18.71 13.13
CA MET A 86 7.40 19.79 13.62
C MET A 86 8.87 19.38 13.69
N GLU A 87 9.17 18.15 14.12
CA GLU A 87 10.54 17.66 14.18
C GLU A 87 11.12 17.37 12.80
N ASN A 88 10.30 16.82 11.89
CA ASN A 88 10.66 16.63 10.49
C ASN A 88 11.01 17.96 9.80
N GLU A 89 10.21 19.01 10.01
CA GLU A 89 10.48 20.36 9.47
C GLU A 89 11.82 20.91 9.97
N ARG A 90 12.10 20.82 11.28
CA ARG A 90 13.40 21.25 11.84
C ARG A 90 14.56 20.46 11.24
N ALA A 91 14.39 19.15 11.05
CA ALA A 91 15.41 18.32 10.44
C ALA A 91 15.67 18.74 8.98
N LEU A 92 14.60 19.01 8.21
CA LEU A 92 14.70 19.52 6.84
C LEU A 92 15.42 20.87 6.78
N GLU A 93 15.09 21.81 7.67
CA GLU A 93 15.78 23.11 7.77
C GLU A 93 17.29 22.93 8.02
N ILE A 94 17.66 22.04 8.95
CA ILE A 94 19.07 21.75 9.25
C ILE A 94 19.79 21.14 8.06
N VAL A 95 19.18 20.16 7.39
CA VAL A 95 19.75 19.50 6.21
C VAL A 95 19.91 20.49 5.07
N GLN A 96 18.87 21.29 4.79
CA GLN A 96 18.88 22.30 3.74
C GLN A 96 19.97 23.36 3.98
N ALA A 97 20.12 23.85 5.21
CA ALA A 97 21.17 24.81 5.56
C ALA A 97 22.59 24.24 5.31
N LYS A 98 22.82 22.96 5.66
CA LYS A 98 24.10 22.29 5.39
C LYS A 98 24.33 22.10 3.89
N MET A 99 23.29 21.71 3.15
CA MET A 99 23.36 21.59 1.69
C MET A 99 23.71 22.94 1.05
N ASP A 100 23.05 24.02 1.47
CA ASP A 100 23.29 25.37 0.96
C ASP A 100 24.74 25.82 1.23
N GLU A 101 25.28 25.49 2.40
CA GLU A 101 26.68 25.75 2.74
C GLU A 101 27.64 25.01 1.79
N LEU A 102 27.45 23.71 1.58
CA LEU A 102 28.28 22.91 0.68
C LEU A 102 28.15 23.40 -0.77
N LEU A 103 26.93 23.61 -1.22
CA LEU A 103 26.64 24.11 -2.56
C LEU A 103 27.29 25.49 -2.77
N SER A 104 27.35 26.36 -1.76
CA SER A 104 27.98 27.68 -1.89
C SER A 104 29.48 27.62 -2.20
N ARG A 105 30.14 26.53 -1.76
CA ARG A 105 31.57 26.25 -1.94
C ARG A 105 31.88 25.29 -3.08
N ALA A 106 30.86 24.63 -3.64
CA ALA A 106 30.99 23.69 -4.74
C ALA A 106 31.46 24.37 -6.04
N HIS A 107 32.11 23.60 -6.90
CA HIS A 107 32.54 24.06 -8.21
C HIS A 107 31.32 24.30 -9.11
N ARG A 108 31.33 25.39 -9.89
CA ARG A 108 30.22 25.76 -10.78
C ARG A 108 30.64 25.62 -12.23
N LEU A 109 29.83 24.92 -13.01
CA LEU A 109 29.98 24.81 -14.46
C LEU A 109 29.53 26.10 -15.16
N GLU A 110 29.82 26.20 -16.46
CA GLU A 110 29.40 27.33 -17.31
C GLU A 110 27.87 27.48 -17.41
N ASP A 111 27.13 26.39 -17.25
CA ASP A 111 25.67 26.36 -17.23
C ASP A 111 25.05 26.74 -15.88
N GLY A 112 25.87 26.94 -14.84
CA GLY A 112 25.47 27.31 -13.49
C GLY A 112 25.22 26.14 -12.53
N ARG A 113 25.24 24.88 -13.00
CA ARG A 113 25.14 23.70 -12.13
C ARG A 113 26.36 23.60 -11.21
N ARG A 114 26.13 23.12 -10.00
CA ARG A 114 27.19 22.83 -9.03
C ARG A 114 27.54 21.35 -9.13
N VAL A 115 28.84 21.08 -9.06
CA VAL A 115 29.38 19.73 -9.19
C VAL A 115 30.34 19.42 -8.04
N PHE A 116 30.39 18.14 -7.71
CA PHE A 116 31.18 17.60 -6.62
C PHE A 116 32.09 16.50 -7.17
N LYS A 117 33.37 16.58 -6.82
CA LYS A 117 34.35 15.55 -7.14
C LYS A 117 34.34 14.48 -6.05
N THR A 118 34.51 13.22 -6.40
CA THR A 118 34.71 12.14 -5.42
C THR A 118 36.03 12.28 -4.69
N GLU A 119 36.14 11.74 -3.48
CA GLU A 119 37.39 11.73 -2.69
C GLU A 119 38.56 11.05 -3.44
N ASP A 120 38.29 10.07 -4.30
CA ASP A 120 39.31 9.42 -5.14
C ASP A 120 39.77 10.29 -6.34
N GLY A 121 39.11 11.42 -6.58
CA GLY A 121 39.39 12.35 -7.67
C GLY A 121 39.03 11.84 -9.07
N GLN A 122 38.35 10.70 -9.21
CA GLN A 122 38.14 10.05 -10.50
C GLN A 122 36.80 10.35 -11.18
N ARG A 123 35.79 10.70 -10.39
CA ARG A 123 34.40 10.88 -10.83
C ARG A 123 33.85 12.22 -10.35
N VAL A 124 32.85 12.72 -11.08
CA VAL A 124 32.18 13.98 -10.80
C VAL A 124 30.68 13.76 -10.85
N PHE A 125 29.99 14.23 -9.82
CA PHE A 125 28.53 14.17 -9.71
C PHE A 125 27.98 15.58 -9.65
N ASP A 126 26.80 15.81 -10.23
CA ASP A 126 26.08 17.07 -10.07
C ASP A 126 25.30 17.15 -8.75
N GLU A 127 24.73 18.32 -8.47
CA GLU A 127 23.91 18.60 -7.29
C GLU A 127 22.65 17.73 -7.13
N PHE A 128 22.26 16.99 -8.17
CA PHE A 128 21.14 16.04 -8.19
C PHE A 128 21.60 14.58 -8.14
N GLY A 129 22.91 14.31 -8.06
CA GLY A 129 23.47 12.97 -8.00
C GLY A 129 23.64 12.27 -9.35
N THR A 130 23.58 13.00 -10.46
CA THR A 130 23.89 12.46 -11.78
C THR A 130 25.41 12.47 -12.00
N GLU A 131 25.98 11.31 -12.35
CA GLU A 131 27.40 11.23 -12.76
C GLU A 131 27.60 11.94 -14.09
N LEU A 132 28.63 12.78 -14.18
CA LEU A 132 28.98 13.51 -15.39
C LEU A 132 30.18 12.84 -16.08
N ASP A 133 30.07 12.69 -17.40
CA ASP A 133 31.16 12.17 -18.22
C ASP A 133 32.38 13.10 -18.22
N ARG A 134 33.57 12.51 -18.35
CA ARG A 134 34.85 13.26 -18.42
C ARG A 134 34.93 14.22 -19.61
N ASP A 135 34.17 13.95 -20.66
CA ASP A 135 34.06 14.83 -21.82
C ASP A 135 33.27 16.13 -21.50
N ILE A 136 32.44 16.11 -20.46
CA ILE A 136 31.70 17.28 -19.96
C ILE A 136 32.56 18.07 -18.97
N ILE A 137 33.24 17.37 -18.05
CA ILE A 137 34.08 17.99 -17.02
C ILE A 137 35.27 17.08 -16.65
N ASP A 138 36.49 17.61 -16.75
CA ASP A 138 37.68 16.90 -16.26
C ASP A 138 37.79 17.06 -14.73
N PRO A 139 37.81 15.97 -13.94
CA PRO A 139 37.93 16.03 -12.48
C PRO A 139 39.12 16.86 -11.98
N ASN A 140 40.21 16.93 -12.76
CA ASN A 140 41.40 17.70 -12.37
C ASN A 140 41.21 19.22 -12.44
N THR A 141 40.12 19.69 -13.07
CA THR A 141 39.79 21.13 -13.13
C THR A 141 39.05 21.61 -11.88
N ILE A 142 38.52 20.68 -11.08
CA ILE A 142 37.82 20.98 -9.82
C ILE A 142 38.86 21.06 -8.70
N ASP A 143 38.88 22.19 -7.98
CA ASP A 143 39.76 22.44 -6.82
C ASP A 143 39.62 21.32 -5.78
N ASP A 144 40.75 20.79 -5.29
CA ASP A 144 40.80 19.77 -4.24
C ASP A 144 40.24 20.26 -2.89
N ASN A 145 40.13 21.58 -2.69
CA ASN A 145 39.51 22.18 -1.51
C ASN A 145 37.99 22.32 -1.62
N ALA A 146 37.39 22.03 -2.78
CA ALA A 146 35.94 22.04 -2.94
C ALA A 146 35.32 20.87 -2.15
N PRO A 147 34.06 20.98 -1.68
CA PRO A 147 33.35 19.88 -1.06
C PRO A 147 33.32 18.64 -1.95
N THR A 148 33.47 17.46 -1.34
CA THR A 148 33.46 16.17 -2.04
C THR A 148 32.05 15.63 -2.16
N TRP A 149 31.84 14.72 -3.12
CA TRP A 149 30.56 14.03 -3.29
C TRP A 149 30.14 13.26 -2.02
N GLU A 150 31.10 12.60 -1.37
CA GLU A 150 30.89 11.83 -0.15
C GLU A 150 30.42 12.71 1.03
N SER A 151 30.76 14.00 1.03
CA SER A 151 30.26 14.95 2.02
C SER A 151 28.83 15.44 1.73
N TYR A 152 28.41 15.47 0.46
CA TYR A 152 27.12 16.01 0.02
C TYR A 152 26.04 14.94 -0.12
N GLN A 153 26.38 13.77 -0.67
CA GLN A 153 25.43 12.67 -0.93
C GLN A 153 24.58 12.27 0.29
N PRO A 154 25.15 12.13 1.51
CA PRO A 154 24.33 11.77 2.67
C PRO A 154 23.26 12.82 2.99
N LEU A 155 23.51 14.10 2.73
CA LEU A 155 22.54 15.17 2.95
C LEU A 155 21.42 15.12 1.90
N LEU A 156 21.76 14.81 0.64
CA LEU A 156 20.77 14.62 -0.42
C LEU A 156 19.82 13.46 -0.09
N LEU A 157 20.38 12.30 0.29
CA LEU A 157 19.60 11.13 0.69
C LEU A 157 18.73 11.41 1.94
N GLU A 158 19.27 12.14 2.91
CA GLU A 158 18.51 12.49 4.11
C GLU A 158 17.37 13.46 3.80
N LYS A 159 17.57 14.43 2.90
CA LYS A 159 16.50 15.31 2.42
C LYS A 159 15.38 14.52 1.75
N GLU A 160 15.71 13.55 0.90
CA GLU A 160 14.74 12.67 0.25
C GLU A 160 13.97 11.83 1.28
N ARG A 161 14.68 11.23 2.23
CA ARG A 161 14.08 10.44 3.33
C ARG A 161 13.11 11.27 4.16
N LEU A 162 13.51 12.47 4.57
CA LEU A 162 12.67 13.39 5.34
C LEU A 162 11.46 13.86 4.53
N GLY A 163 11.62 14.07 3.21
CA GLY A 163 10.51 14.40 2.31
C GLY A 163 9.46 13.28 2.24
N ALA A 164 9.89 12.04 2.07
CA ALA A 164 9.00 10.87 2.08
C ALA A 164 8.31 10.69 3.44
N GLU A 165 9.04 10.92 4.53
CA GLU A 165 8.48 10.87 5.89
C GLU A 165 7.39 11.94 6.10
N ARG A 166 7.62 13.17 5.61
CA ARG A 166 6.63 14.25 5.67
C ARG A 166 5.36 13.92 4.89
N GLU A 167 5.51 13.33 3.70
CA GLU A 167 4.37 12.89 2.90
C GLU A 167 3.56 11.80 3.61
N ALA A 168 4.23 10.80 4.19
CA ALA A 168 3.58 9.77 4.99
C ALA A 168 2.81 10.35 6.20
N LEU A 169 3.39 11.32 6.91
CA LEU A 169 2.71 12.02 8.01
C LEU A 169 1.48 12.80 7.54
N ALA A 170 1.56 13.48 6.39
CA ALA A 170 0.43 14.21 5.82
C ALA A 170 -0.71 13.29 5.38
N ILE A 171 -0.38 12.14 4.77
CA ILE A 171 -1.36 11.10 4.42
C ILE A 171 -2.05 10.58 5.69
N TYR A 172 -1.27 10.30 6.73
CA TYR A 172 -1.82 9.82 8.00
C TYR A 172 -2.76 10.84 8.65
N GLN A 173 -2.39 12.13 8.65
CA GLN A 173 -3.26 13.20 9.14
C GLN A 173 -4.60 13.24 8.39
N GLY A 174 -4.59 13.06 7.06
CA GLY A 174 -5.83 12.94 6.28
C GLY A 174 -6.70 11.77 6.72
N LYS A 175 -6.10 10.61 7.02
CA LYS A 175 -6.83 9.45 7.56
C LYS A 175 -7.45 9.73 8.94
N LEU A 176 -6.75 10.46 9.81
CA LEU A 176 -7.29 10.85 11.11
C LEU A 176 -8.50 11.78 10.97
N ASP A 177 -8.43 12.74 10.05
CA ASP A 177 -9.54 13.65 9.75
C ASP A 177 -10.75 12.88 9.19
N ASP A 178 -10.51 11.98 8.22
CA ASP A 178 -11.56 11.12 7.64
C ASP A 178 -12.21 10.23 8.72
N ALA A 179 -11.41 9.64 9.61
CA ALA A 179 -11.90 8.83 10.73
C ALA A 179 -12.74 9.64 11.73
N ARG A 180 -12.34 10.90 12.00
CA ARG A 180 -13.09 11.81 12.86
C ARG A 180 -14.42 12.21 12.25
N GLU A 181 -14.45 12.52 10.95
CA GLU A 181 -15.70 12.81 10.23
C GLU A 181 -16.62 11.58 10.24
N ARG A 182 -16.06 10.40 9.92
CA ARG A 182 -16.83 9.15 9.81
C ARG A 182 -17.44 8.72 11.15
N SER A 183 -16.67 8.75 12.22
CA SER A 183 -17.15 8.40 13.58
C SER A 183 -18.16 9.39 14.16
N SER A 184 -18.25 10.60 13.60
CA SER A 184 -19.24 11.61 13.99
C SER A 184 -20.60 11.43 13.30
N GLN A 185 -20.74 10.45 12.40
CA GLN A 185 -21.99 10.20 11.69
C GLN A 185 -23.01 9.46 12.58
N GLU A 186 -24.29 9.81 12.44
CA GLU A 186 -25.36 9.14 13.16
C GLU A 186 -25.46 7.66 12.75
N GLY A 187 -25.59 6.77 13.75
CA GLY A 187 -25.72 5.33 13.51
C GLY A 187 -24.40 4.59 13.27
N PHE A 188 -23.25 5.23 13.55
CA PHE A 188 -21.94 4.60 13.49
C PHE A 188 -21.89 3.32 14.34
N THR A 189 -21.42 2.21 13.77
CA THR A 189 -21.47 0.89 14.44
C THR A 189 -20.18 0.58 15.19
N VAL A 190 -20.25 -0.39 16.12
CA VAL A 190 -19.05 -0.88 16.83
C VAL A 190 -18.06 -1.53 15.87
N GLU A 191 -18.54 -2.27 14.87
CA GLU A 191 -17.68 -2.88 13.85
C GLU A 191 -16.95 -1.82 13.01
N GLU A 192 -17.64 -0.74 12.63
CA GLU A 192 -17.01 0.36 11.90
C GLU A 192 -15.93 1.05 12.76
N LEU A 193 -16.16 1.19 14.07
CA LEU A 193 -15.18 1.74 15.01
C LEU A 193 -13.94 0.85 15.10
N GLU A 194 -14.13 -0.45 15.33
CA GLU A 194 -13.04 -1.43 15.38
C GLU A 194 -12.27 -1.51 14.06
N SER A 195 -12.99 -1.41 12.92
CA SER A 195 -12.38 -1.37 11.60
C SER A 195 -11.50 -0.13 11.41
N LEU A 196 -11.97 1.06 11.84
CA LEU A 196 -11.15 2.28 11.78
C LEU A 196 -9.92 2.17 12.67
N GLU A 197 -10.06 1.62 13.88
CA GLU A 197 -8.90 1.41 14.76
C GLU A 197 -7.87 0.45 14.14
N ALA A 198 -8.34 -0.66 13.56
CA ALA A 198 -7.49 -1.66 12.91
C ALA A 198 -6.82 -1.14 11.63
N GLU A 199 -7.37 -0.13 10.97
CA GLU A 199 -6.75 0.57 9.84
C GLU A 199 -5.70 1.58 10.31
N LEU A 200 -6.06 2.42 11.30
CA LEU A 200 -5.22 3.54 11.73
C LEU A 200 -3.96 3.12 12.50
N GLU A 201 -4.01 2.04 13.27
CA GLU A 201 -2.87 1.59 14.07
C GLU A 201 -1.67 1.10 13.24
N PRO A 202 -1.83 0.16 12.28
CA PRO A 202 -0.71 -0.30 11.44
C PRO A 202 -0.21 0.76 10.45
N ASP A 203 -1.09 1.68 10.04
CA ASP A 203 -0.75 2.73 9.08
C ASP A 203 -0.04 3.94 9.72
N MET A 204 0.12 3.95 11.04
CA MET A 204 0.80 5.01 11.75
C MET A 204 2.29 5.08 11.38
N PRO A 205 2.79 6.24 10.90
CA PRO A 205 4.19 6.40 10.60
C PRO A 205 5.08 6.19 11.86
N PRO A 206 6.23 5.50 11.74
CA PRO A 206 7.12 5.26 12.89
C PRO A 206 7.55 6.54 13.61
N SER A 207 7.69 7.65 12.88
CA SER A 207 8.07 8.95 13.43
C SER A 207 6.95 9.62 14.25
N ALA A 208 5.68 9.27 14.04
CA ALA A 208 4.58 9.65 14.91
C ALA A 208 4.50 8.72 16.13
N ALA A 209 4.63 7.40 15.92
CA ALA A 209 4.52 6.39 16.97
C ALA A 209 5.47 6.62 18.17
N GLN A 210 6.68 7.14 17.93
CA GLN A 210 7.64 7.47 19.00
C GLN A 210 7.15 8.57 19.97
N PHE A 211 6.19 9.39 19.56
CA PHE A 211 5.60 10.46 20.39
C PHE A 211 4.35 10.02 21.15
N LEU A 212 3.86 8.79 20.91
CA LEU A 212 2.73 8.25 21.65
C LEU A 212 3.10 7.91 23.10
N PRO A 213 2.12 8.00 24.01
CA PRO A 213 2.20 7.42 25.35
C PRO A 213 2.61 5.94 25.30
N ALA A 214 3.39 5.49 26.29
CA ALA A 214 3.95 4.14 26.31
C ALA A 214 2.90 3.02 26.31
N ASP A 215 1.68 3.28 26.80
CA ASP A 215 0.54 2.38 26.80
C ASP A 215 -0.18 2.28 25.44
N MET A 216 0.14 3.18 24.50
CA MET A 216 -0.44 3.22 23.16
C MET A 216 0.59 2.97 22.05
N GLN A 217 1.86 2.72 22.41
CA GLN A 217 2.87 2.39 21.42
C GLN A 217 2.54 1.03 20.80
N PRO A 218 2.48 0.94 19.46
CA PRO A 218 2.27 -0.34 18.80
C PRO A 218 3.36 -1.31 19.26
N ALA A 219 2.97 -2.55 19.57
CA ALA A 219 3.92 -3.57 19.96
C ALA A 219 4.99 -3.66 18.87
N ALA A 220 6.24 -3.28 19.20
CA ALA A 220 7.30 -3.14 18.23
C ALA A 220 7.36 -4.39 17.35
N THR A 221 6.90 -4.28 16.10
CA THR A 221 7.08 -5.35 15.13
C THR A 221 8.58 -5.56 15.03
N PRO A 222 9.09 -6.78 15.29
CA PRO A 222 10.52 -7.03 15.23
C PRO A 222 10.98 -6.67 13.82
N THR A 223 11.67 -5.53 13.69
CA THR A 223 12.35 -5.17 12.46
C THR A 223 13.32 -6.30 12.18
N ILE A 224 12.96 -7.18 11.24
CA ILE A 224 13.90 -8.11 10.63
C ILE A 224 14.92 -7.19 10.00
N LYS A 225 16.04 -6.99 10.71
CA LYS A 225 17.21 -6.31 10.17
C LYS A 225 17.53 -7.07 8.90
N SER A 226 17.21 -6.47 7.76
CA SER A 226 17.68 -6.93 6.48
C SER A 226 19.19 -6.87 6.57
N ASP A 227 19.83 -8.04 6.65
CA ASP A 227 21.28 -8.23 6.58
C ASP A 227 21.79 -7.86 5.18
N TYR A 228 21.53 -6.63 4.74
CA TYR A 228 22.03 -6.03 3.51
C TYR A 228 23.24 -5.12 3.77
N GLU A 229 23.92 -5.34 4.90
CA GLU A 229 25.20 -4.72 5.19
C GLU A 229 26.33 -5.68 4.77
N ALA A 230 27.07 -5.26 3.74
CA ALA A 230 28.39 -5.75 3.32
C ALA A 230 28.48 -7.06 2.49
N VAL A 231 28.10 -7.00 1.22
CA VAL A 231 28.91 -7.63 0.15
C VAL A 231 29.44 -6.54 -0.77
N ALA A 232 30.39 -5.75 -0.25
CA ALA A 232 31.31 -5.04 -1.14
C ALA A 232 32.19 -6.09 -1.82
N PRO A 233 32.18 -6.22 -3.16
CA PRO A 233 33.13 -7.09 -3.83
C PRO A 233 34.53 -6.53 -3.59
N LYS A 234 35.33 -7.29 -2.85
CA LYS A 234 36.76 -7.04 -2.67
C LYS A 234 37.46 -7.28 -4.02
N VAL A 235 37.52 -6.26 -4.87
CA VAL A 235 38.34 -6.24 -6.09
C VAL A 235 39.78 -5.97 -5.67
N ALA A 236 40.41 -6.97 -5.06
CA ALA A 236 41.81 -6.95 -4.69
C ALA A 236 42.41 -8.35 -4.89
N ASP A 237 42.48 -8.78 -6.16
CA ASP A 237 43.54 -9.67 -6.67
C ASP A 237 43.29 -9.99 -8.16
N LEU A 238 43.54 -9.00 -9.03
CA LEU A 238 43.87 -9.25 -10.43
C LEU A 238 45.18 -8.52 -10.73
N ALA A 239 46.28 -9.15 -10.30
CA ALA A 239 47.60 -8.80 -10.77
C ALA A 239 47.65 -8.95 -12.31
N PRO A 240 48.20 -7.98 -13.05
CA PRO A 240 48.48 -8.17 -14.46
C PRO A 240 49.62 -9.18 -14.59
N GLN A 241 49.33 -10.38 -15.11
CA GLN A 241 50.38 -11.24 -15.64
C GLN A 241 51.04 -10.53 -16.81
N ALA A 242 52.28 -10.09 -16.58
CA ALA A 242 53.21 -9.68 -17.61
C ALA A 242 53.52 -10.91 -18.51
N GLY A 243 52.71 -11.07 -19.56
CA GLY A 243 52.91 -12.03 -20.63
C GLY A 243 53.95 -11.50 -21.61
N MET A 244 55.11 -12.18 -21.60
CA MET A 244 56.29 -11.99 -22.41
C MET A 244 56.04 -11.69 -23.90
N SER A 245 56.86 -10.76 -24.38
CA SER A 245 57.28 -10.53 -25.76
C SER A 245 57.39 -11.81 -26.60
N GLN A 246 56.73 -11.84 -27.76
CA GLN A 246 57.26 -12.53 -28.93
C GLN A 246 57.36 -11.54 -30.07
N ALA A 247 58.61 -11.25 -30.44
CA ALA A 247 58.99 -10.53 -31.64
C ALA A 247 58.73 -11.44 -32.85
N ALA A 248 57.71 -11.11 -33.65
CA ALA A 248 57.58 -11.65 -34.99
C ALA A 248 58.39 -10.78 -35.95
N THR A 249 59.57 -11.28 -36.31
CA THR A 249 60.37 -10.80 -37.46
C THR A 249 59.56 -10.92 -38.75
N PHE A 250 59.22 -9.77 -39.34
CA PHE A 250 58.62 -9.66 -40.65
C PHE A 250 59.74 -9.59 -41.70
N THR A 251 59.88 -10.65 -42.50
CA THR A 251 60.78 -10.70 -43.66
C THR A 251 59.99 -10.29 -44.91
N PRO A 252 60.37 -9.22 -45.63
CA PRO A 252 59.75 -8.90 -46.91
C PRO A 252 60.35 -9.79 -48.01
N MET A 253 59.49 -10.34 -48.87
CA MET A 253 59.91 -10.90 -50.17
C MET A 253 59.58 -9.90 -51.28
N ASN A 254 60.58 -9.67 -52.13
CA ASN A 254 60.51 -8.94 -53.41
C ASN A 254 59.51 -9.56 -54.39
#